data_AF-A0A085L8X5-F1
#
_entry.id   AF-A0A085L8X5-F1
#
_cell.length_a   1.000
_cell.length_b   1.000
_cell.length_c   1.000
_cell.angle_alpha   90.00
_cell.angle_beta   90.00
_cell.angle_gamma   90.00
#
_symmetry.space_group_name_H-M   'P 1'
#
loop_
_entity.id
_entity.type
_entity.pdbx_description
1 polymer ?
#
loop_
_entity_poly.entity_id
_entity_poly.type
_entity_poly.pdbx_seq_one_letter_code
_entity_poly.pdbx_strand_id
1 'polypeptide(L)'
;MKTNKRSDVCEYGITSLTQEQADDKTLLEIVRGHWTIENRVHYVRDMAFDEDRSQIRMDNGPRVMAIIRNLVISILRILGVTNITQTLRENALDRSRILKMLGLI
;
A
#
# COMPACT_ATOMS: atom_id res chain seq x y z
N MET A 1 9.78 -3.14 26.39
CA MET A 1 10.87 -4.06 26.76
C MET A 1 11.18 -4.92 25.52
N LYS A 2 12.29 -4.67 24.80
CA LYS A 2 12.69 -5.52 23.66
C LYS A 2 13.37 -6.76 24.24
N THR A 3 12.75 -7.92 24.09
CA THR A 3 13.35 -9.20 24.47
C THR A 3 14.52 -9.47 23.53
N ASN A 4 15.70 -9.81 24.06
CA ASN A 4 16.90 -10.15 23.28
C ASN A 4 16.76 -11.54 22.62
N LYS A 5 15.55 -11.89 22.18
CA LYS A 5 15.24 -13.16 21.54
C LYS A 5 15.57 -13.04 20.06
N ARG A 6 16.51 -13.86 19.61
CA ARG A 6 16.77 -14.08 18.20
C ARG A 6 15.83 -15.17 17.69
N SER A 7 15.23 -14.94 16.54
CA SER A 7 14.49 -15.94 15.78
C SER A 7 15.10 -16.00 14.39
N ASP A 8 15.48 -17.19 13.95
CA ASP A 8 15.90 -17.41 12.57
C ASP A 8 14.64 -17.80 11.76
N VAL A 9 14.45 -17.18 10.60
CA VAL A 9 13.31 -17.42 9.71
C VAL A 9 13.85 -17.94 8.38
N CYS A 10 13.29 -19.04 7.90
CA CYS A 10 13.57 -19.60 6.58
C CYS A 10 12.28 -19.58 5.77
N GLU A 11 12.32 -18.98 4.58
CA GLU A 11 11.20 -18.88 3.65
C GLU A 11 11.58 -19.56 2.34
N TYR A 12 10.64 -20.32 1.77
CA TYR A 12 10.83 -20.99 0.48
C TYR A 12 10.08 -20.22 -0.61
N GLY A 13 10.76 -19.93 -1.73
CA GLY A 13 10.18 -19.25 -2.88
C GLY A 13 10.01 -20.19 -4.07
N ILE A 14 8.98 -19.93 -4.88
CA ILE A 14 8.79 -20.54 -6.21
C ILE A 14 8.82 -19.40 -7.22
N THR A 15 9.60 -19.56 -8.29
CA THR A 15 9.72 -18.55 -9.34
C THR A 15 9.60 -19.19 -10.72
N SER A 16 9.09 -18.44 -11.68
CA SER A 16 9.08 -18.81 -13.10
C SER A 16 10.38 -18.44 -13.83
N LEU A 17 11.35 -17.83 -13.13
CA LEU A 17 12.67 -17.53 -13.69
C LEU A 17 13.44 -18.83 -13.96
N THR A 18 14.23 -18.85 -15.03
CA THR A 18 15.17 -19.95 -15.28
C THR A 18 16.35 -19.90 -14.29
N GLN A 19 17.13 -20.97 -14.22
CA GLN A 19 18.28 -21.04 -13.33
C GLN A 19 19.32 -19.94 -13.62
N GLU A 20 19.51 -19.57 -14.89
CA GLU A 20 20.43 -18.50 -15.30
C GLU A 20 19.91 -17.10 -14.94
N GLN A 21 18.59 -16.93 -14.82
CA GLN A 21 17.95 -15.67 -14.46
C GLN A 21 17.78 -15.50 -12.95
N ALA A 22 17.77 -16.59 -12.20
CA ALA A 22 17.52 -16.62 -10.76
C ALA A 22 18.82 -16.48 -9.94
N ASP A 23 19.70 -15.54 -10.32
CA ASP A 23 20.87 -15.22 -9.52
C ASP A 23 20.50 -14.57 -8.18
N ASP A 24 21.40 -14.68 -7.19
CA ASP A 24 21.17 -14.22 -5.82
C ASP A 24 20.72 -12.75 -5.73
N LYS A 25 21.26 -11.89 -6.59
CA LYS A 25 20.96 -10.46 -6.58
C LYS A 25 19.55 -10.24 -7.13
N THR A 26 19.21 -10.88 -8.24
CA THR A 26 17.89 -10.81 -8.85
C THR A 26 16.81 -11.30 -7.89
N LEU A 27 17.02 -12.45 -7.23
CA LEU A 27 16.09 -12.98 -6.24
C LEU A 27 15.94 -12.05 -5.04
N LEU A 28 17.04 -11.51 -4.51
CA LEU A 28 17.01 -10.57 -3.40
C LEU A 28 16.26 -9.27 -3.76
N GLU A 29 16.46 -8.73 -4.96
CA GLU A 29 15.75 -7.55 -5.45
C GLU A 29 14.25 -7.81 -5.58
N ILE A 30 13.83 -8.97 -6.08
CA ILE A 30 12.42 -9.36 -6.16
C ILE A 30 11.80 -9.48 -4.76
N VAL A 31 12.46 -10.19 -3.85
CA VAL A 31 11.96 -10.40 -2.47
C VAL A 31 11.85 -9.06 -1.74
N ARG A 32 12.86 -8.19 -1.83
CA ARG A 32 12.79 -6.84 -1.26
C ARG A 32 11.76 -5.97 -1.95
N GLY A 33 11.63 -6.10 -3.27
CA GLY A 33 10.62 -5.43 -4.06
C GLY A 33 9.21 -5.79 -3.61
N HIS A 34 8.96 -7.06 -3.27
CA HIS A 34 7.67 -7.52 -2.76
C HIS A 34 7.23 -6.78 -1.50
N TRP A 35 8.14 -6.56 -0.54
CA TRP A 35 7.87 -5.76 0.67
C TRP A 35 7.42 -4.33 0.40
N THR A 36 7.69 -3.81 -0.80
CA THR A 36 7.19 -2.51 -1.23
C THR A 36 5.67 -2.52 -1.26
N ILE A 37 5.00 -3.62 -1.64
CA ILE A 37 3.53 -3.69 -1.66
C ILE A 37 2.96 -3.51 -0.26
N GLU A 38 3.54 -4.22 0.72
CA GLU A 38 3.11 -4.13 2.13
C GLU A 38 3.28 -2.71 2.67
N ASN A 39 4.49 -2.16 2.54
CA ASN A 39 4.79 -0.83 3.06
C ASN A 39 4.05 0.29 2.35
N ARG A 40 3.80 0.13 1.04
CA ARG A 40 3.27 1.21 0.20
C ARG A 40 1.77 1.13 0.03
N VAL A 41 1.15 -0.04 0.11
CA VAL A 41 -0.30 -0.18 -0.09
C VAL A 41 -0.96 -0.52 1.24
N HIS A 42 -0.62 -1.65 1.84
CA HIS A 42 -1.28 -2.15 3.05
C HIS A 42 -1.14 -1.18 4.22
N TYR A 43 0.09 -0.78 4.56
CA TYR A 43 0.34 0.19 5.63
C TYR A 43 -0.44 1.51 5.45
N VAL A 44 -0.52 2.01 4.21
CA VAL A 44 -1.25 3.25 3.92
C VAL A 44 -2.75 3.06 4.09
N ARG A 45 -3.30 1.92 3.69
CA ARG A 45 -4.73 1.63 3.92
C ARG A 45 -5.05 1.54 5.41
N ASP A 46 -4.23 0.81 6.17
CA ASP A 46 -4.50 0.59 7.58
C ASP A 46 -4.34 1.89 8.38
N MET A 47 -3.27 2.66 8.11
CA MET A 47 -2.97 3.85 8.91
C MET A 47 -3.63 5.12 8.41
N ALA A 48 -3.70 5.34 7.10
CA ALA A 48 -4.24 6.58 6.53
C ALA A 48 -5.76 6.51 6.28
N PHE A 49 -6.27 5.33 5.90
CA PHE A 49 -7.70 5.11 5.64
C PHE A 49 -8.43 4.38 6.77
N ASP A 50 -7.72 4.03 7.83
CA ASP A 50 -8.28 3.36 9.00
C ASP A 50 -9.04 2.08 8.64
N GLU A 51 -8.47 1.31 7.68
CA GLU A 51 -9.13 0.15 7.10
C GLU A 51 -9.51 -0.89 8.16
N ASP A 52 -8.62 -1.17 9.12
CA ASP A 52 -8.87 -2.13 10.20
C ASP A 52 -10.07 -1.76 11.10
N ARG A 53 -10.31 -0.46 11.32
CA ARG A 53 -11.45 -0.01 12.14
C ARG A 53 -12.74 0.11 11.35
N SER A 54 -12.71 -0.09 10.03
CA SER A 54 -13.89 -0.03 9.16
C SER A 54 -14.98 -1.03 9.59
N GLN A 55 -16.18 -0.51 9.83
CA GLN A 55 -17.38 -1.30 10.22
C GLN A 55 -18.20 -1.76 9.01
N ILE A 56 -17.75 -1.49 7.78
CA ILE A 56 -18.42 -1.96 6.56
C ILE A 56 -18.16 -3.47 6.43
N ARG A 57 -19.19 -4.29 6.66
CA ARG A 57 -19.08 -5.77 6.68
C ARG A 57 -20.09 -6.50 5.77
N MET A 58 -21.04 -5.80 5.19
CA MET A 58 -22.13 -6.41 4.41
C MET A 58 -21.78 -6.54 2.92
N ASP A 59 -22.23 -7.64 2.32
CA ASP A 59 -22.14 -7.94 0.89
C ASP A 59 -20.75 -7.65 0.29
N ASN A 60 -20.72 -6.93 -0.83
CA ASN A 60 -19.49 -6.51 -1.51
C ASN A 60 -18.85 -5.27 -0.88
N GLY A 61 -19.38 -4.72 0.21
CA GLY A 61 -18.90 -3.50 0.85
C GLY A 61 -17.40 -3.50 1.15
N PRO A 62 -16.83 -4.54 1.81
CA PRO A 62 -15.40 -4.62 2.06
C PRO A 62 -14.56 -4.57 0.77
N ARG A 63 -14.98 -5.31 -0.27
CA ARG A 63 -14.29 -5.37 -1.56
C ARG A 63 -14.34 -4.02 -2.28
N VAL A 64 -15.51 -3.38 -2.32
CA VAL A 64 -15.69 -2.07 -2.94
C VAL A 64 -14.82 -1.02 -2.25
N MET A 65 -14.80 -1.01 -0.92
CA MET A 65 -13.97 -0.06 -0.17
C MET A 65 -12.47 -0.30 -0.39
N ALA A 66 -12.01 -1.54 -0.44
CA ALA A 66 -10.62 -1.85 -0.78
C ALA A 66 -10.25 -1.32 -2.18
N ILE A 67 -11.12 -1.48 -3.17
CA ILE A 67 -10.93 -0.96 -4.53
C ILE A 67 -10.86 0.58 -4.53
N ILE A 68 -11.78 1.25 -3.85
CA ILE A 68 -11.81 2.72 -3.77
C ILE A 68 -10.53 3.24 -3.11
N ARG A 69 -10.13 2.67 -1.96
CA ARG A 69 -8.89 3.08 -1.27
C ARG A 69 -7.67 2.90 -2.17
N ASN A 70 -7.58 1.78 -2.90
CA ASN A 70 -6.52 1.54 -3.87
C ASN A 70 -6.47 2.55 -4.99
N LEU A 71 -7.64 2.90 -5.54
CA LEU A 71 -7.76 3.90 -6.58
C LEU A 71 -7.24 5.25 -6.07
N VAL A 72 -7.68 5.67 -4.89
CA VAL A 72 -7.21 6.94 -4.28
C VAL A 72 -5.71 6.91 -4.03
N ILE A 73 -5.16 5.85 -3.43
CA ILE A 73 -3.71 5.71 -3.20
C ILE A 73 -2.93 5.83 -4.52
N SER A 74 -3.41 5.16 -5.57
CA SER A 74 -2.79 5.19 -6.90
C SER A 74 -2.81 6.59 -7.50
N ILE A 75 -3.95 7.27 -7.47
CA ILE A 75 -4.09 8.64 -7.98
C ILE A 75 -3.16 9.60 -7.25
N LEU A 76 -3.15 9.58 -5.91
CA LEU A 76 -2.28 10.47 -5.13
C LEU A 76 -0.80 10.27 -5.49
N ARG A 77 -0.39 9.03 -5.76
CA ARG A 77 0.99 8.73 -6.18
C ARG A 77 1.33 9.20 -7.58
N ILE A 78 0.40 9.03 -8.52
CA ILE A 78 0.54 9.55 -9.89
C ILE A 78 0.73 11.08 -9.84
N LEU A 79 0.03 11.74 -8.92
CA LEU A 79 0.17 13.18 -8.66
C LEU A 79 1.42 13.57 -7.86
N GLY A 80 2.31 12.61 -7.56
CA GLY A 80 3.57 12.87 -6.85
C GLY A 80 3.43 13.14 -5.36
N VAL A 81 2.28 12.85 -4.75
CA VAL A 81 2.05 13.07 -3.31
C VAL A 81 2.94 12.13 -2.50
N THR A 82 3.80 12.72 -1.65
CA THR A 82 4.72 12.00 -0.76
C THR A 82 4.09 11.73 0.61
N ASN A 83 3.22 12.61 1.10
CA ASN A 83 2.50 12.46 2.36
C ASN A 83 0.99 12.29 2.13
N ILE A 84 0.56 11.03 2.00
CA ILE A 84 -0.83 10.67 1.72
C ILE A 84 -1.74 11.06 2.90
N THR A 85 -1.35 10.75 4.15
CA THR A 85 -2.17 11.04 5.33
C THR A 85 -2.46 12.53 5.48
N GLN A 86 -1.46 13.39 5.29
CA GLN A 86 -1.65 14.84 5.33
C GLN A 86 -2.59 15.29 4.21
N THR A 87 -2.36 14.82 2.98
CA THR A 87 -3.18 15.19 1.82
C THR A 87 -4.64 14.78 2.01
N LEU A 88 -4.90 13.59 2.57
CA LEU A 88 -6.27 13.17 2.90
C LEU A 88 -6.93 14.12 3.90
N ARG A 89 -6.23 14.51 4.97
CA ARG A 89 -6.75 15.43 5.99
C ARG A 89 -7.04 16.82 5.44
N GLU A 90 -6.16 17.34 4.60
CA GLU A 90 -6.33 18.65 3.96
C GLU A 90 -7.50 18.73 2.98
N ASN A 91 -7.85 17.60 2.35
CA ASN A 91 -8.93 17.50 1.39
C ASN A 91 -10.25 16.98 2.00
N ALA A 92 -10.24 16.48 3.25
CA ALA A 92 -11.40 15.83 3.88
C ALA A 92 -12.64 16.74 3.97
N LEU A 93 -12.44 18.06 4.03
CA LEU A 93 -13.52 19.04 4.20
C LEU A 93 -13.68 20.00 3.00
N ASP A 94 -12.82 19.91 1.99
CA ASP A 94 -12.84 20.82 0.84
C ASP A 94 -12.79 20.04 -0.49
N ARG A 95 -13.96 19.88 -1.09
CA ARG A 95 -14.14 19.22 -2.38
C ARG A 95 -13.50 20.01 -3.52
N SER A 96 -13.38 21.32 -3.42
CA SER A 96 -12.77 22.13 -4.47
C SER A 96 -11.27 21.90 -4.55
N ARG A 97 -10.59 21.67 -3.41
CA ARG A 97 -9.16 21.35 -3.40
C ARG A 97 -8.86 20.05 -4.12
N ILE A 98 -9.62 18.98 -3.84
CA ILE A 98 -9.39 17.70 -4.50
C ILE A 98 -9.71 17.77 -6.00
N LEU A 99 -10.79 18.45 -6.39
CA LEU A 99 -11.14 18.61 -7.81
C LEU A 99 -10.07 19.41 -8.58
N LYS A 100 -9.53 20.49 -7.99
CA LYS A 100 -8.41 21.24 -8.57
C LYS A 100 -7.16 20.37 -8.69
N MET A 101 -6.86 19.59 -7.65
CA MET A 101 -5.71 18.68 -7.64
C MET A 101 -5.82 17.59 -8.73
N LEU A 102 -7.04 17.23 -9.10
CA LEU A 102 -7.35 16.31 -10.21
C LEU A 102 -7.44 17.00 -11.58
N GLY A 103 -7.34 18.34 -11.65
CA GLY A 103 -7.48 19.10 -12.89
C GLY A 103 -8.91 19.15 -13.45
N LEU A 104 -9.92 18.96 -12.60
CA LEU A 104 -11.33 18.90 -12.99
C LEU A 104 -12.06 20.25 -12.90
N ILE A 105 -11.48 21.21 -12.18
CA ILE A 105 -11.94 22.62 -12.06
C ILE A 105 -10.76 23.56 -11.86
#